data_AF-A0AAV8ZV88-F1
#
_entry.id   AF-A0AAV8ZV88-F1
#
_cell.length_a   1.000
_cell.length_b   1.000
_cell.length_c   1.000
_cell.angle_alpha   90.00
_cell.angle_beta   90.00
_cell.angle_gamma   90.00
#
_symmetry.space_group_name_H-M   'P 1'
#
loop_
_entity.id
_entity.type
_entity.pdbx_description
1 polymer ?
#
loop_
_entity_poly.entity_id
_entity_poly.type
_entity_poly.pdbx_seq_one_letter_code
_entity_poly.pdbx_strand_id
1 'polypeptide(L)'
;MPLFSTDTFYKSQMFLKLANTMDKFLLMDKLEGRRNWTSWKFDIDLQLSINKVKKIVTGELKMPVPLDDGADEVSRRYITSLKIYEDSDAMVKYIIGCSVRPEAKQHILTCNSGMEMWEYYTVYINRRMNVG
;
A
#
# COMPACT_ATOMS: atom_id res chain seq x y z
N MET A 1 24.35 -29.38 -3.44
CA MET A 1 23.51 -28.31 -4.01
C MET A 1 22.72 -27.72 -2.84
N PRO A 2 22.91 -26.45 -2.45
CA PRO A 2 22.22 -25.94 -1.28
C PRO A 2 20.74 -25.68 -1.61
N LEU A 3 19.85 -26.33 -0.86
CA LEU A 3 18.42 -26.08 -0.89
C LEU A 3 18.18 -24.71 -0.26
N PHE A 4 18.04 -23.67 -1.07
CA PHE A 4 17.53 -22.41 -0.58
C PHE A 4 16.09 -22.64 -0.10
N SER A 5 15.84 -22.42 1.20
CA SER A 5 14.49 -22.42 1.76
C SER A 5 13.62 -21.44 0.95
N THR A 6 12.40 -21.86 0.63
CA THR A 6 11.41 -21.02 -0.08
C THR A 6 11.23 -19.67 0.62
N ASP A 7 11.29 -19.65 1.95
CA ASP A 7 11.15 -18.43 2.76
C ASP A 7 12.30 -17.43 2.53
N THR A 8 13.53 -17.92 2.36
CA THR A 8 14.70 -17.08 2.04
C THR A 8 14.61 -16.49 0.63
N PHE A 9 14.08 -17.25 -0.32
CA PHE A 9 13.85 -16.79 -1.69
C PHE A 9 12.76 -15.72 -1.76
N TYR A 10 11.64 -15.90 -1.06
CA TYR A 10 10.56 -14.91 -0.98
C TYR A 10 11.02 -13.60 -0.35
N LYS A 11 11.76 -13.66 0.77
CA LYS A 11 12.35 -12.47 1.40
C LYS A 11 13.28 -11.74 0.45
N SER A 12 14.19 -12.44 -0.23
CA SER A 12 15.11 -11.84 -1.20
C SER A 12 14.39 -11.14 -2.36
N GLN A 13 13.35 -11.77 -2.92
CA GLN A 13 12.53 -11.13 -3.96
C GLN A 13 11.77 -9.90 -3.45
N MET A 14 11.26 -9.95 -2.22
CA MET A 14 10.58 -8.80 -1.59
C MET A 14 11.55 -7.64 -1.40
N PHE A 15 12.76 -7.88 -0.89
CA PHE A 15 13.79 -6.85 -0.74
C PHE A 15 14.20 -6.21 -2.07
N LEU A 16 14.40 -7.01 -3.12
CA LEU A 16 14.72 -6.48 -4.45
C LEU A 16 13.57 -5.66 -5.05
N LYS A 17 12.32 -6.08 -4.85
CA LYS A 17 11.15 -5.29 -5.24
C LYS A 17 11.08 -3.97 -4.48
N LEU A 18 11.33 -3.98 -3.17
CA LEU A 18 11.36 -2.78 -2.34
C LEU A 18 12.48 -1.82 -2.76
N ALA A 19 13.70 -2.31 -3.01
CA ALA A 19 14.82 -1.49 -3.45
C ALA A 19 14.56 -0.81 -4.81
N ASN A 20 14.06 -1.56 -5.80
CA ASN A 20 13.70 -0.98 -7.10
C ASN A 20 12.53 0.01 -7.01
N THR A 21 11.65 -0.21 -6.04
CA THR A 21 10.52 0.70 -5.75
C THR A 21 11.01 1.97 -5.05
N MET A 22 12.00 1.86 -4.15
CA MET A 22 12.66 2.99 -3.49
C MET A 22 13.28 3.96 -4.49
N ASP A 23 14.04 3.45 -5.46
CA ASP A 23 14.69 4.30 -6.47
C ASP A 23 13.67 5.10 -7.29
N LYS A 24 12.51 4.50 -7.59
CA LYS A 24 11.42 5.21 -8.27
C LYS A 24 10.77 6.27 -7.38
N PHE A 25 10.68 6.05 -6.07
CA PHE A 25 10.16 7.03 -5.12
C PHE A 25 11.07 8.23 -4.88
N LEU A 26 12.37 8.09 -5.13
CA LEU A 26 13.33 9.19 -5.05
C LEU A 26 13.14 10.21 -6.19
N LEU A 27 12.58 9.77 -7.33
CA LEU A 27 12.37 10.61 -8.52
C LEU A 27 11.00 11.30 -8.55
N MET A 28 10.06 10.87 -7.71
CA MET A 28 8.70 11.41 -7.69
C MET A 28 8.58 12.57 -6.71
N ASP A 29 7.97 13.66 -7.19
CA ASP A 29 7.67 14.83 -6.37
C ASP A 29 6.78 14.46 -5.18
N LYS A 30 7.11 15.01 -4.00
CA LYS A 30 6.26 14.83 -2.82
C LYS A 30 4.99 15.65 -2.97
N LEU A 31 3.89 15.17 -2.37
CA LEU A 31 2.63 15.91 -2.41
C LEU A 31 2.76 17.32 -1.79
N GLU A 32 2.42 18.34 -2.56
CA GLU A 32 2.41 19.77 -2.18
C GLU A 32 0.97 20.34 -2.19
N GLY A 33 0.00 19.50 -1.86
CA GLY A 33 -1.41 19.87 -1.90
C GLY A 33 -1.92 20.02 -3.34
N ARG A 34 -2.74 21.06 -3.58
CA ARG A 34 -3.45 21.25 -4.86
C ARG A 34 -2.51 21.42 -6.06
N ARG A 35 -1.33 22.02 -5.83
CA ARG A 35 -0.39 22.40 -6.90
C ARG A 35 0.01 21.22 -7.79
N ASN A 36 0.29 20.07 -7.20
CA ASN A 36 0.76 18.89 -7.92
C ASN A 36 -0.12 17.65 -7.69
N TRP A 37 -1.32 17.82 -7.11
CA TRP A 37 -2.22 16.70 -6.80
C TRP A 37 -2.46 15.76 -7.97
N THR A 38 -2.81 16.28 -9.14
CA THR A 38 -3.15 15.45 -10.31
C THR A 38 -1.96 14.60 -10.74
N SER A 39 -0.76 15.19 -10.80
CA SER A 39 0.47 14.47 -11.15
C SER A 39 0.82 13.43 -10.09
N TRP A 40 0.82 13.84 -8.82
CA TRP A 40 1.10 12.95 -7.70
C TRP A 40 0.14 11.76 -7.66
N LYS A 41 -1.16 12.00 -7.87
CA LYS A 41 -2.18 10.95 -7.88
C LYS A 41 -1.92 9.95 -9.01
N PHE A 42 -1.59 10.45 -10.20
CA PHE A 42 -1.22 9.60 -11.33
C PHE A 42 0.00 8.74 -11.01
N ASP A 43 1.05 9.32 -10.43
CA ASP A 43 2.26 8.60 -10.07
C ASP A 43 1.99 7.52 -9.01
N ILE A 44 1.15 7.79 -8.01
CA ILE A 44 0.74 6.79 -7.03
C ILE A 44 -0.08 5.68 -7.68
N ASP A 45 -1.07 6.01 -8.52
CA ASP A 45 -1.85 5.02 -9.26
C ASP A 45 -0.96 4.11 -10.11
N LEU A 46 0.09 4.67 -10.71
CA LEU A 46 1.10 3.92 -11.48
C LEU A 46 1.91 2.99 -10.55
N GLN A 47 2.40 3.47 -9.41
CA GLN A 47 3.15 2.64 -8.45
C GLN A 47 2.30 1.50 -7.88
N LEU A 48 1.04 1.76 -7.55
CA LEU A 48 0.09 0.75 -7.08
C LEU A 48 -0.14 -0.34 -8.15
N SER A 49 -0.19 0.06 -9.42
CA SER A 49 -0.37 -0.85 -10.55
C SER A 49 0.86 -1.71 -10.81
N ILE A 50 2.05 -1.11 -10.81
CA ILE A 50 3.35 -1.81 -10.97
C ILE A 50 3.54 -2.85 -9.86
N ASN A 51 3.20 -2.49 -8.62
CA ASN A 51 3.30 -3.37 -7.47
C ASN A 51 2.13 -4.34 -7.33
N LYS A 52 1.11 -4.27 -8.19
CA LYS A 52 -0.08 -5.13 -8.20
C LYS A 52 -0.91 -5.07 -6.91
N VAL A 53 -0.87 -3.93 -6.21
CA VAL A 53 -1.57 -3.71 -4.91
C VAL A 53 -2.74 -2.74 -5.01
N LYS A 54 -3.07 -2.26 -6.22
CA LYS A 54 -4.21 -1.36 -6.47
C LYS A 54 -5.55 -1.87 -5.91
N LYS A 55 -5.72 -3.18 -5.81
CA LYS A 55 -6.92 -3.83 -5.25
C LYS A 55 -7.24 -3.45 -3.80
N ILE A 56 -6.23 -3.03 -3.02
CA ILE A 56 -6.44 -2.53 -1.66
C ILE A 56 -7.21 -1.21 -1.71
N VAL A 57 -6.77 -0.25 -2.54
CA VAL A 57 -7.38 1.09 -2.58
C VAL A 57 -8.69 1.13 -3.35
N THR A 58 -8.97 0.15 -4.21
CA THR A 58 -10.29 -0.03 -4.85
C THR A 58 -11.28 -0.80 -3.96
N GLY A 59 -10.82 -1.38 -2.85
CA GLY A 59 -11.65 -2.22 -1.97
C GLY A 59 -11.97 -3.61 -2.55
N GLU A 60 -11.34 -4.00 -3.67
CA GLU A 60 -11.45 -5.35 -4.25
C GLU A 60 -10.78 -6.41 -3.38
N LEU A 61 -9.68 -6.06 -2.71
CA LEU A 61 -8.98 -6.91 -1.75
C LEU A 61 -9.27 -6.37 -0.34
N LYS A 62 -10.03 -7.14 0.44
CA LYS A 62 -10.45 -6.77 1.80
C LYS A 62 -9.74 -7.63 2.83
N MET A 63 -9.64 -7.11 4.05
CA MET A 63 -9.15 -7.86 5.20
C MET A 63 -10.02 -9.11 5.39
N PRO A 64 -9.44 -10.31 5.36
CA PRO A 64 -10.21 -11.53 5.55
C PRO A 64 -10.74 -11.61 6.97
N VAL A 65 -11.94 -12.17 7.11
CA VAL A 65 -12.59 -12.39 8.41
C VAL A 65 -12.31 -13.83 8.85
N PRO A 66 -11.94 -14.07 10.12
CA PRO A 66 -11.83 -15.42 10.65
C PRO A 66 -13.14 -16.18 10.44
N LEU A 67 -13.06 -17.38 9.89
CA LEU A 67 -14.21 -18.27 9.78
C LEU A 67 -14.25 -19.15 11.03
N ASP A 68 -15.46 -19.37 11.56
CA ASP A 68 -15.70 -20.05 12.85
C ASP A 68 -15.63 -21.59 12.73
N ASP A 69 -15.33 -22.09 11.53
CA ASP A 69 -15.20 -23.51 11.21
C ASP A 69 -13.76 -23.97 11.44
N GLY A 70 -13.54 -24.67 12.55
CA GLY A 70 -12.25 -25.26 12.96
C GLY A 70 -11.68 -26.34 12.03
N ALA A 71 -12.01 -26.33 10.74
CA ALA A 71 -11.42 -27.19 9.73
C ALA A 71 -10.02 -26.67 9.32
N ASP A 72 -9.03 -27.56 9.35
CA ASP A 72 -7.62 -27.24 9.03
C ASP A 72 -7.40 -26.62 7.64
N GLU A 73 -8.23 -26.97 6.67
CA GLU A 73 -8.15 -26.39 5.33
C GLU A 73 -8.66 -24.94 5.30
N VAL A 74 -9.72 -24.65 6.05
CA VAL A 74 -10.31 -23.31 6.13
C VAL A 74 -9.38 -22.36 6.88
N SER A 75 -8.79 -22.84 7.98
CA SER A 75 -7.75 -22.12 8.72
C SER A 75 -6.53 -21.79 7.85
N ARG A 76 -6.05 -22.73 7.04
CA ARG A 76 -4.92 -22.48 6.11
C ARG A 76 -5.25 -21.46 5.02
N ARG A 77 -6.47 -21.50 4.47
CA ARG A 77 -6.94 -20.50 3.49
C ARG A 77 -7.03 -19.12 4.13
N TYR A 78 -7.59 -19.01 5.34
CA TYR A 78 -7.64 -17.75 6.08
C TYR A 78 -6.26 -17.15 6.31
N ILE A 79 -5.30 -17.92 6.84
CA ILE A 79 -3.93 -17.46 7.10
C ILE A 79 -3.26 -16.99 5.79
N THR A 80 -3.45 -17.72 4.70
CA THR A 80 -2.88 -17.38 3.40
C THR A 80 -3.46 -16.06 2.87
N SER A 81 -4.79 -15.91 2.94
CA SER A 81 -5.48 -14.68 2.53
C SER A 81 -5.08 -13.49 3.40
N LEU A 82 -4.91 -13.70 4.71
CA LEU A 82 -4.51 -12.65 5.65
C LEU A 82 -3.12 -12.13 5.30
N LYS A 83 -2.16 -13.04 5.08
CA LYS A 83 -0.81 -12.68 4.68
C LYS A 83 -0.78 -11.90 3.37
N ILE A 84 -1.54 -12.32 2.36
CA ILE A 84 -1.64 -11.60 1.08
C ILE A 84 -2.19 -10.19 1.28
N TYR A 85 -3.21 -10.04 2.11
CA TYR A 85 -3.78 -8.74 2.45
C TYR A 85 -2.77 -7.86 3.17
N GLU A 86 -2.12 -8.36 4.23
CA GLU A 86 -1.14 -7.63 5.03
C GLU A 86 0.05 -7.17 4.19
N ASP A 87 0.62 -8.06 3.35
CA ASP A 87 1.74 -7.72 2.47
C ASP A 87 1.34 -6.64 1.45
N SER A 88 0.12 -6.73 0.90
CA SER A 88 -0.40 -5.75 -0.06
C SER A 88 -0.68 -4.40 0.60
N ASP A 89 -1.33 -4.41 1.76
CA ASP A 89 -1.66 -3.21 2.54
C ASP A 89 -0.39 -2.49 3.03
N ALA A 90 0.60 -3.23 3.51
CA ALA A 90 1.91 -2.70 3.90
C ALA A 90 2.60 -2.01 2.72
N MET A 91 2.53 -2.60 1.51
CA MET A 91 3.07 -1.98 0.31
C MET A 91 2.33 -0.69 -0.06
N VAL A 92 0.99 -0.64 0.04
CA VAL A 92 0.23 0.60 -0.19
C VAL A 92 0.62 1.69 0.80
N LYS A 93 0.67 1.36 2.10
CA LYS A 93 1.12 2.28 3.16
C LYS A 93 2.52 2.79 2.90
N TYR A 94 3.41 1.92 2.44
CA TYR A 94 4.77 2.29 2.07
C TYR A 94 4.81 3.27 0.88
N ILE A 95 4.09 2.96 -0.20
CA ILE A 95 3.98 3.78 -1.41
C ILE A 95 3.49 5.20 -1.06
N ILE A 96 2.40 5.29 -0.30
CA ILE A 96 1.82 6.58 0.11
C ILE A 96 2.71 7.28 1.14
N GLY A 97 3.25 6.56 2.11
CA GLY A 97 4.11 7.11 3.15
C GLY A 97 5.43 7.68 2.60
N CYS A 98 5.98 7.10 1.53
CA CYS A 98 7.17 7.62 0.86
C CYS A 98 6.87 8.79 -0.09
N SER A 99 5.62 8.97 -0.50
CA SER A 99 5.23 9.98 -1.49
C SER A 99 4.83 11.33 -0.90
N VAL A 100 4.80 11.44 0.42
CA VAL A 100 4.37 12.65 1.13
C VAL A 100 5.50 13.23 1.99
N ARG A 101 5.42 14.54 2.23
CA ARG A 101 6.38 15.23 3.09
C ARG A 101 6.22 14.78 4.56
N PRO A 102 7.30 14.81 5.38
CA PRO A 102 7.23 14.37 6.79
C PRO A 102 6.10 15.01 7.60
N GLU A 103 5.80 16.29 7.37
CA GLU A 103 4.73 17.02 8.05
C GLU A 103 3.36 16.44 7.70
N ALA A 104 3.15 16.09 6.42
CA ALA A 104 1.92 15.48 5.94
C ALA A 104 1.72 14.05 6.44
N LYS A 105 2.80 13.36 6.89
CA LYS A 105 2.70 12.01 7.47
C LYS A 105 1.91 12.01 8.77
N GLN A 106 1.96 13.10 9.54
CA GLN A 106 1.25 13.19 10.82
C GLN A 106 -0.26 12.96 10.67
N HIS A 107 -0.82 13.33 9.51
CA HIS A 107 -2.23 13.15 9.24
C HIS A 107 -2.61 11.70 8.95
N ILE A 108 -1.74 10.94 8.26
CA ILE A 108 -1.97 9.53 7.95
C ILE A 108 -1.52 8.58 9.06
N LEU A 109 -0.90 9.07 10.14
CA LEU A 109 -0.60 8.25 11.32
C LEU A 109 -1.85 7.66 11.98
N THR A 110 -3.00 8.29 11.78
CA THR A 110 -4.29 7.83 12.32
C THR A 110 -4.99 6.80 11.42
N CYS A 111 -4.47 6.55 10.22
CA CYS A 111 -5.02 5.58 9.29
C CYS A 111 -4.56 4.16 9.63
N ASN A 112 -5.51 3.23 9.70
CA ASN A 112 -5.26 1.82 10.00
C ASN A 112 -4.95 0.98 8.77
N SER A 113 -5.31 1.46 7.58
CA SER A 113 -5.10 0.76 6.29
C SER A 113 -4.55 1.69 5.22
N GLY A 114 -3.91 1.13 4.20
CA GLY A 114 -3.50 1.86 3.01
C GLY A 114 -4.69 2.43 2.23
N MET A 115 -5.86 1.78 2.30
CA MET A 115 -7.12 2.31 1.78
C MET A 115 -7.52 3.60 2.51
N GLU A 116 -7.49 3.62 3.85
CA GLU A 116 -7.77 4.82 4.63
C GLU A 116 -6.78 5.96 4.31
N MET A 117 -5.48 5.65 4.12
CA MET A 117 -4.50 6.65 3.71
C MET A 117 -4.82 7.24 2.33
N TRP A 118 -5.24 6.40 1.38
CA TRP A 118 -5.62 6.82 0.03
C TRP A 118 -6.88 7.70 0.03
N GLU A 119 -7.90 7.28 0.77
CA GLU A 119 -9.13 8.04 0.95
C GLU A 119 -8.86 9.36 1.65
N TYR A 120 -8.01 9.37 2.68
CA TYR A 120 -7.63 10.58 3.40
C TYR A 120 -7.13 11.65 2.42
N TYR A 121 -6.14 11.34 1.56
CA TYR A 121 -5.61 12.35 0.64
C TYR A 121 -6.58 12.72 -0.47
N THR A 122 -7.38 11.76 -0.95
CA THR A 122 -8.43 12.04 -1.94
C THR A 122 -9.47 13.02 -1.38
N VAL A 123 -9.92 12.81 -0.15
CA VAL A 123 -10.92 13.65 0.53
C VAL A 123 -10.32 14.97 1.00
N TYR A 124 -9.12 14.95 1.61
CA TYR A 124 -8.43 16.12 2.12
C TYR A 124 -8.22 17.17 1.03
N ILE A 125 -7.78 16.75 -0.15
CA ILE A 125 -7.60 17.68 -1.27
C ILE A 125 -8.93 18.14 -1.82
N ASN A 126 -9.90 17.25 -2.04
CA ASN A 126 -11.23 17.65 -2.50
C ASN A 126 -11.91 18.69 -1.56
N ARG A 127 -11.73 18.58 -0.24
CA ARG A 127 -12.24 19.56 0.72
C ARG A 127 -11.52 20.91 0.64
N ARG A 128 -10.21 20.94 0.38
CA ARG A 128 -9.45 22.18 0.16
C ARG A 128 -9.63 22.79 -1.23
N MET A 129 -10.22 22.07 -2.18
CA MET A 129 -10.59 22.58 -3.51
C MET A 129 -11.87 23.43 -3.48
N ASN A 130 -12.69 23.32 -2.43
CA ASN A 130 -13.97 24.01 -2.27
C ASN A 130 -13.89 25.29 -1.44
N VAL A 131 -12.70 25.71 -1.04
CA VAL A 131 -12.47 27.00 -0.38
C VAL A 131 -11.82 27.90 -1.42
N GLY A 132 -12.67 28.55 -2.22
CA GLY A 132 -12.32 29.65 -3.10
C GLY A 132 -12.53 30.97 -2.39
#